data_AF-A0A9Q1HDM2-F1
#
_entry.id   AF-A0A9Q1HDM2-F1
#
_cell.length_a   1.000
_cell.length_b   1.000
_cell.length_c   1.000
_cell.angle_alpha   90.00
_cell.angle_beta   90.00
_cell.angle_gamma   90.00
#
_symmetry.space_group_name_H-M   'P 1'
#
loop_
_entity.id
_entity.type
_entity.pdbx_description
1 polymer ?
#
loop_
_entity_poly.entity_id
_entity_poly.type
_entity_poly.pdbx_seq_one_letter_code
_entity_poly.pdbx_strand_id
1 'polypeptide(L)' 'MSQADFGRLEINLAEHEMPGLMMMRRIYGPSKPLKGARIAGCLHLTIQTAILIETLQELGAEVRKII' A
#
# COMPACT_ATOMS: atom_id res chain seq x y z
N MET A 1 17.46 -16.50 -1.82
CA MET A 1 16.43 -15.44 -1.76
C MET A 1 15.11 -16.10 -1.41
N SER A 2 14.43 -15.63 -0.38
CA SER A 2 13.09 -16.10 -0.03
C SER A 2 12.05 -15.44 -0.95
N GLN A 3 10.84 -16.02 -1.06
CA GLN A 3 9.75 -15.41 -1.83
C GLN A 3 9.37 -14.01 -1.32
N ALA A 4 9.56 -13.75 -0.03
CA ALA A 4 9.34 -12.43 0.56
C ALA A 4 10.34 -11.38 0.06
N ASP A 5 11.61 -11.76 -0.10
CA ASP A 5 12.66 -10.86 -0.62
C ASP A 5 12.38 -10.51 -2.09
N PHE A 6 11.96 -11.50 -2.88
CA PHE A 6 11.59 -11.29 -4.28
C PHE A 6 10.35 -10.40 -4.42
N GLY A 7 9.29 -10.67 -3.64
CA GLY A 7 8.09 -9.83 -3.66
C GLY A 7 8.38 -8.38 -3.26
N ARG A 8 9.32 -8.15 -2.34
CA ARG A 8 9.73 -6.79 -1.93
C ARG A 8 10.51 -6.06 -3.01
N LEU A 9 11.33 -6.78 -3.78
CA LEU A 9 11.99 -6.23 -4.95
C LEU A 9 10.97 -5.80 -6.01
N GLU A 10 9.96 -6.63 -6.28
CA GLU A 10 8.91 -6.31 -7.26
C GLU A 10 8.03 -5.14 -6.80
N ILE A 11 7.74 -5.02 -5.51
CA ILE A 11 7.03 -3.87 -4.93
C ILE A 11 7.82 -2.59 -5.20
N ASN A 12 9.12 -2.56 -4.89
CA ASN A 12 9.97 -1.39 -5.11
C ASN A 12 10.01 -0.98 -6.59
N LEU A 13 10.06 -1.96 -7.50
CA LEU A 13 10.01 -1.69 -8.94
C LEU A 13 8.65 -1.10 -9.36
N ALA A 14 7.55 -1.65 -8.84
CA ALA A 14 6.21 -1.21 -9.19
C ALA A 14 5.84 0.16 -8.57
N GLU A 15 6.50 0.62 -7.51
CA GLU A 15 6.30 1.99 -6.99
C GLU A 15 6.63 3.07 -8.03
N HIS A 16 7.63 2.84 -8.89
CA HIS A 16 7.99 3.76 -9.97
C HIS A 16 6.87 3.89 -11.02
N GLU A 17 6.13 2.81 -11.25
CA GLU A 17 4.99 2.76 -12.18
C GLU A 17 3.69 3.29 -11.55
N MET A 18 3.69 3.65 -10.26
CA MET A 18 2.52 4.14 -9.53
C MET A 18 2.74 5.54 -8.93
N PRO A 19 3.10 6.55 -9.74
CA PRO A 19 3.46 7.89 -9.25
C PRO A 19 2.32 8.57 -8.48
N GLY A 20 1.07 8.28 -8.83
CA GLY A 20 -0.11 8.80 -8.14
C GLY A 20 -0.16 8.39 -6.66
N LEU A 21 0.07 7.11 -6.35
CA LEU A 21 0.06 6.62 -4.97
C LEU A 21 1.24 7.17 -4.17
N MET A 22 2.42 7.24 -4.79
CA MET A 22 3.60 7.82 -4.14
C MET A 22 3.40 9.32 -3.83
N MET A 23 2.76 10.05 -4.73
CA MET A 23 2.42 11.45 -4.48
C MET A 23 1.41 11.59 -3.33
N MET A 24 0.40 10.72 -3.27
CA MET A 24 -0.57 10.70 -2.15
C MET A 24 0.12 10.43 -0.81
N ARG A 25 1.07 9.49 -0.75
CA ARG A 25 1.90 9.24 0.44
C ARG A 25 2.66 10.50 0.85
N ARG A 26 3.29 11.19 -0.12
CA ARG A 26 4.07 12.41 0.16
C ARG A 26 3.22 13.58 0.67
N ILE A 27 2.04 13.81 0.06
CA ILE A 27 1.16 14.92 0.42
C ILE A 27 0.43 14.64 1.74
N TYR A 28 -0.13 13.45 1.89
CA TYR A 28 -1.08 13.13 2.96
C TYR A 28 -0.50 12.26 4.08
N GLY A 29 0.70 11.70 3.91
CA GLY A 29 1.40 10.95 4.95
C GLY A 29 1.56 11.73 6.26
N PRO A 30 1.96 13.02 6.26
CA PRO A 30 2.07 13.80 7.48
C PRO A 30 0.72 14.07 8.17
N SER A 31 -0.35 14.30 7.40
CA SER A 31 -1.68 14.61 7.93
C SER A 31 -2.46 13.38 8.37
N LYS A 32 -2.05 12.18 7.94
CA LYS A 32 -2.68 10.89 8.24
C LYS A 32 -4.21 10.95 8.18
N PRO A 33 -4.80 11.30 7.02
CA PRO A 33 -6.24 11.54 6.92
C PRO A 33 -7.08 10.30 7.21
N LEU A 34 -6.49 9.10 7.12
CA LEU A 34 -7.17 7.84 7.39
C LEU A 34 -6.92 7.33 8.81
N LYS A 35 -6.35 8.14 9.70
CA LYS A 35 -6.10 7.75 11.09
C LYS A 35 -7.41 7.30 11.76
N GLY A 36 -7.43 6.04 12.19
CA GLY A 36 -8.60 5.42 12.84
C GLY A 36 -9.61 4.79 11.88
N ALA A 37 -9.40 4.92 10.56
CA ALA A 37 -10.18 4.19 9.57
C ALA A 37 -9.82 2.69 9.63
N ARG A 38 -10.85 1.84 9.61
CA ARG A 38 -10.70 0.38 9.50
C ARG A 38 -11.24 -0.04 8.15
N ILE A 39 -10.35 -0.52 7.27
CA ILE A 39 -10.67 -0.81 5.87
C ILE A 39 -10.59 -2.32 5.66
N ALA A 40 -11.71 -2.93 5.28
CA ALA A 40 -11.77 -4.31 4.83
C ALA A 40 -11.66 -4.34 3.30
N GLY A 41 -10.63 -5.00 2.77
CA GLY A 41 -10.39 -5.11 1.33
C GLY A 41 -10.60 -6.52 0.80
N CYS A 42 -11.55 -6.69 -0.12
CA CYS A 42 -11.69 -7.89 -0.95
C CYS A 42 -11.29 -7.52 -2.38
N LEU A 43 -10.00 -7.58 -2.65
CA LEU A 43 -9.36 -7.20 -3.91
C LEU A 43 -8.30 -8.23 -4.25
N HIS A 44 -8.12 -8.52 -5.54
CA HIS A 44 -7.14 -9.50 -6.03
C HIS A 44 -5.74 -9.33 -5.39
N LEU A 45 -5.10 -10.45 -5.05
CA LEU A 45 -3.75 -10.47 -4.48
C LEU A 45 -2.72 -10.25 -5.59
N THR A 46 -2.43 -8.98 -5.87
CA THR A 46 -1.39 -8.57 -6.83
C THR A 46 -0.40 -7.60 -6.18
N ILE A 47 0.74 -7.37 -6.85
CA ILE A 47 1.77 -6.41 -6.41
C ILE A 47 1.18 -4.99 -6.30
N GLN A 48 0.33 -4.58 -7.23
CA GLN A 48 -0.30 -3.26 -7.20
C GLN A 48 -1.21 -3.10 -5.97
N THR A 49 -1.95 -4.16 -5.60
CA THR A 49 -2.77 -4.14 -4.39
C THR A 49 -1.91 -4.08 -3.12
N ALA A 50 -0.69 -4.63 -3.13
CA ALA A 50 0.24 -4.48 -2.01
C ALA A 50 0.65 -3.01 -1.81
N ILE A 51 1.04 -2.33 -2.89
CA ILE A 51 1.39 -0.89 -2.85
C ILE A 51 0.19 -0.04 -2.40
N LEU A 52 -1.01 -0.38 -2.85
CA LEU A 52 -2.24 0.28 -2.41
C LEU A 52 -2.46 0.11 -0.90
N ILE A 53 -2.34 -1.10 -0.37
CA ILE A 53 -2.53 -1.38 1.07
C ILE A 53 -1.49 -0.63 1.91
N GLU A 54 -0.22 -0.68 1.52
CA GLU A 54 0.85 0.09 2.19
C GLU A 54 0.58 1.60 2.14
N THR A 55 0.03 2.10 1.03
CA THR A 55 -0.36 3.52 0.94
C THR A 55 -1.46 3.85 1.95
N LEU A 56 -2.51 3.02 2.03
CA LEU A 56 -3.59 3.24 2.99
C LEU A 56 -3.09 3.18 4.45
N GLN A 57 -2.16 2.27 4.74
CA GLN A 57 -1.50 2.16 6.06
C GLN A 57 -0.66 3.39 6.38
N GLU A 58 0.13 3.89 5.42
CA GLU A 58 0.94 5.11 5.55
C GLU A 58 0.04 6.33 5.85
N LEU A 59 -1.13 6.39 5.20
CA LEU A 59 -2.14 7.42 5.44
C LEU A 59 -2.90 7.24 6.78
N GLY A 60 -2.63 6.17 7.53
CA GLY A 60 -3.10 5.95 8.90
C GLY A 60 -4.23 4.93 9.07
N ALA A 61 -4.63 4.21 8.02
CA ALA A 61 -5.68 3.20 8.11
C ALA A 61 -5.19 1.87 8.70
N GLU A 62 -6.05 1.18 9.46
CA GLU A 62 -5.89 -0.25 9.72
C GLU A 62 -6.57 -1.02 8.58
N VAL A 63 -5.78 -1.74 7.78
CA VAL A 63 -6.28 -2.48 6.62
C VAL A 63 -6.26 -3.97 6.92
N ARG A 64 -7.42 -4.63 6.78
CA ARG A 64 -7.55 -6.09 6.81
C ARG A 64 -7.95 -6.58 5.43
N LYS A 65 -7.17 -7.52 4.90
CA LYS A 65 -7.46 -8.15 3.63
C LYS A 65 -8.28 -9.41 3.86
N ILE A 66 -9.33 -9.59 3.06
CA ILE A 66 -10.19 -10.77 3.05
C ILE A 66 -10.15 -11.30 1.61
N ILE A 67 -9.12 -12.09 1.30
CA ILE A 67 -9.08 -13.00 0.16
C ILE A 67 -8.19 -14.18 0.49
#